data_AF-A0A1F7GT36-F1
#
_entry.id   AF-A0A1F7GT36-F1
#
_cell.length_a   1.000
_cell.length_b   1.000
_cell.length_c   1.000
_cell.angle_alpha   90.00
_cell.angle_beta   90.00
_cell.angle_gamma   90.00
#
_symmetry.space_group_name_H-M   'P 1'
#
loop_
_entity.id
_entity.type
_entity.pdbx_description
1 polymer ?
#
loop_
_entity_poly.entity_id
_entity_poly.type
_entity_poly.pdbx_seq_one_letter_code
_entity_poly.pdbx_strand_id
1 'polypeptide(L)'
;MKQIYWENLIKNIIILILLVPSYLSIQNFIQSSGIDQTSAGSLLVAVSILAVTACFGNFAFTYEKVDHKDTGSRILAHITTGLLMLLIGISLEMTAILAVVLIGNFHVFNLSLVILYLASVLYDFWDLKRSNI
;
A
#
# COMPACT_ATOMS: atom_id res chain seq x y z
N MET A 1 -14.89 15.03 14.09
CA MET A 1 -14.21 13.95 14.83
C MET A 1 -14.66 12.55 14.42
N LYS A 2 -15.71 11.95 14.99
CA LYS A 2 -16.06 10.52 14.73
C LYS A 2 -16.21 10.16 13.25
N GLN A 3 -16.85 11.02 12.46
CA GLN A 3 -17.09 10.79 11.04
C GLN A 3 -15.79 10.60 10.24
N ILE A 4 -14.74 11.39 10.51
CA ILE A 4 -13.51 11.38 9.71
C ILE A 4 -12.68 10.12 9.99
N TYR A 5 -12.65 9.66 11.24
CA TYR A 5 -12.07 8.35 11.59
C TYR A 5 -12.83 7.20 10.91
N TRP A 6 -14.15 7.30 10.83
CA TRP A 6 -14.97 6.33 10.10
C TRP A 6 -14.70 6.35 8.60
N GLU A 7 -14.59 7.52 7.97
CA GLU A 7 -14.19 7.67 6.56
C GLU A 7 -12.81 7.01 6.33
N ASN A 8 -11.87 7.23 7.24
CA ASN A 8 -10.54 6.62 7.15
C ASN A 8 -10.54 5.09 7.32
N LEU A 9 -11.36 4.58 8.24
CA LEU A 9 -11.53 3.15 8.44
C LEU A 9 -12.17 2.48 7.21
N ILE A 10 -13.22 3.08 6.67
CA ILE A 10 -13.91 2.60 5.45
C ILE A 10 -12.92 2.58 4.28
N LYS A 11 -12.13 3.64 4.09
CA LYS A 11 -11.05 3.70 3.09
C LYS A 11 -10.11 2.48 3.22
N ASN A 12 -9.59 2.23 4.42
CA ASN A 12 -8.66 1.13 4.66
C ASN A 12 -9.30 -0.25 4.41
N ILE A 13 -10.57 -0.44 4.78
CA ILE A 13 -11.33 -1.68 4.48
C ILE A 13 -11.46 -1.88 2.97
N ILE A 14 -11.82 -0.83 2.22
CA ILE A 14 -11.92 -0.89 0.75
C ILE A 14 -10.57 -1.31 0.14
N ILE A 15 -9.47 -0.72 0.60
CA ILE A 15 -8.13 -1.06 0.10
C ILE A 15 -7.81 -2.54 0.35
N LEU A 16 -8.05 -3.04 1.56
CA LEU A 16 -7.83 -4.45 1.89
C LEU A 16 -8.68 -5.38 0.99
N ILE A 17 -9.93 -5.02 0.72
CA ILE A 17 -10.79 -5.77 -0.20
C ILE A 17 -10.23 -5.77 -1.62
N LEU A 18 -9.62 -4.67 -2.08
CA LEU A 18 -9.00 -4.57 -3.41
C LEU A 18 -7.68 -5.34 -3.53
N LEU A 19 -6.92 -5.46 -2.43
CA LEU A 19 -5.66 -6.19 -2.39
C LEU A 19 -5.88 -7.71 -2.59
N VAL A 20 -6.92 -8.29 -2.01
CA VAL A 20 -7.22 -9.73 -2.17
C VAL A 20 -7.30 -10.20 -3.65
N PRO A 21 -8.14 -9.61 -4.52
CA PRO A 21 -8.17 -9.99 -5.93
C PRO A 21 -6.93 -9.52 -6.71
N SER A 22 -6.26 -8.46 -6.27
CA SER A 22 -4.96 -8.03 -6.83
C SER A 22 -3.91 -9.13 -6.70
N TYR A 23 -3.73 -9.65 -5.48
CA TYR A 23 -2.78 -10.74 -5.22
C TYR A 23 -2.99 -11.93 -6.14
N LEU A 24 -4.24 -12.39 -6.28
CA LEU A 24 -4.60 -13.51 -7.16
C LEU A 24 -4.28 -13.20 -8.63
N SER A 25 -4.58 -11.99 -9.08
CA SER A 25 -4.33 -11.55 -10.45
C SER A 25 -2.84 -11.48 -10.76
N ILE A 26 -2.03 -10.91 -9.85
CA ILE A 26 -0.58 -10.84 -9.96
C ILE A 26 0.02 -12.25 -9.98
N GLN A 27 -0.40 -13.11 -9.06
CA GLN A 27 0.11 -14.48 -8.96
C GLN A 27 -0.15 -15.26 -10.26
N ASN A 28 -1.39 -15.20 -10.78
CA ASN A 28 -1.76 -15.84 -12.03
C ASN A 28 -0.98 -15.29 -13.22
N PHE A 29 -0.78 -13.97 -13.28
CA PHE A 29 0.00 -13.34 -14.34
C PHE A 29 1.47 -13.80 -14.30
N ILE A 30 2.13 -13.74 -13.16
CA ILE A 30 3.54 -14.16 -13.04
C ILE A 30 3.71 -15.65 -13.37
N GLN A 31 2.83 -16.52 -12.87
CA GLN A 31 2.89 -17.95 -13.13
C GLN A 31 2.64 -18.31 -14.61
N SER A 32 1.71 -17.61 -15.28
CA SER A 32 1.39 -17.85 -16.69
C SER A 32 2.37 -17.20 -17.67
N SER A 33 3.08 -16.16 -17.26
CA SER A 33 3.98 -15.39 -18.13
C SER A 33 5.32 -16.10 -18.40
N GLY A 34 5.66 -17.16 -17.67
CA GLY A 34 6.94 -17.87 -17.85
C GLY A 34 8.17 -17.00 -17.57
N ILE A 35 8.04 -16.02 -16.67
CA ILE A 35 9.10 -15.07 -16.32
C ILE A 35 10.29 -15.83 -15.72
N ASP A 36 11.48 -15.62 -16.31
CA ASP A 36 12.73 -16.21 -15.82
C ASP A 36 13.28 -15.43 -14.60
N GLN A 37 14.29 -16.00 -13.93
CA GLN A 37 14.87 -15.38 -12.74
C GLN A 37 15.48 -14.00 -13.02
N THR A 38 16.09 -13.80 -14.19
CA THR A 38 16.69 -12.51 -14.57
C THR A 38 15.64 -11.41 -14.68
N SER A 39 14.52 -11.72 -15.35
CA SER A 39 13.40 -10.81 -15.54
C SER A 39 12.68 -10.56 -14.22
N ALA A 40 12.51 -11.59 -13.38
CA ALA A 40 11.94 -11.47 -12.04
C ALA A 40 12.77 -10.53 -11.15
N GLY A 41 14.11 -10.64 -11.21
CA GLY A 41 15.02 -9.75 -10.48
C GLY A 41 14.90 -8.30 -10.94
N SER A 42 14.84 -8.07 -12.25
CA SER A 42 14.66 -6.72 -12.82
C SER A 42 13.32 -6.10 -12.43
N LEU A 43 12.24 -6.88 -12.48
CA LEU A 43 10.91 -6.47 -12.03
C LEU A 43 10.88 -6.16 -10.53
N LEU A 44 11.55 -6.99 -9.71
CA LEU A 44 11.63 -6.78 -8.27
C LEU A 44 12.28 -5.42 -7.93
N VAL A 45 13.33 -5.03 -8.66
CA VAL A 45 13.96 -3.71 -8.50
C VAL A 45 12.98 -2.60 -8.85
N ALA A 46 12.31 -2.69 -10.01
CA ALA A 46 11.33 -1.67 -10.43
C ALA A 46 10.18 -1.52 -9.41
N VAL A 47 9.65 -2.63 -8.93
CA VAL A 47 8.58 -2.66 -7.93
C VAL A 47 9.04 -2.13 -6.57
N SER A 48 10.29 -2.40 -6.18
CA SER A 48 10.86 -1.85 -4.95
C SER A 48 10.98 -0.33 -5.00
N ILE A 49 11.34 0.23 -6.16
CA ILE A 49 11.38 1.69 -6.38
C ILE A 49 9.96 2.28 -6.27
N LEU A 50 8.96 1.63 -6.86
CA LEU A 50 7.56 2.05 -6.76
C LEU A 50 7.07 2.01 -5.30
N ALA A 51 7.35 0.93 -4.57
CA ALA A 51 6.99 0.80 -3.16
C ALA A 51 7.58 1.93 -2.31
N VAL A 52 8.89 2.20 -2.46
CA VAL A 52 9.58 3.26 -1.72
C VAL A 52 9.01 4.63 -2.10
N THR A 53 8.77 4.90 -3.38
CA THR A 53 8.17 6.15 -3.86
C THR A 53 6.76 6.36 -3.28
N ALA A 54 5.95 5.31 -3.28
CA ALA A 54 4.60 5.35 -2.72
C ALA A 54 4.62 5.57 -1.21
N CYS A 55 5.54 4.94 -0.47
CA CYS A 55 5.77 5.19 0.95
C CYS A 55 6.17 6.65 1.21
N PHE A 56 7.13 7.19 0.46
CA PHE A 56 7.52 8.60 0.58
C PHE A 56 6.35 9.54 0.30
N GLY A 57 5.58 9.28 -0.77
CA GLY A 57 4.37 10.03 -1.05
C GLY A 57 3.37 9.97 0.11
N ASN A 58 3.10 8.77 0.63
CA ASN A 58 2.11 8.57 1.70
C ASN A 58 2.53 9.23 3.01
N PHE A 59 3.83 9.26 3.32
CA PHE A 59 4.35 9.91 4.52
C PHE A 59 4.50 11.43 4.35
N ALA A 60 4.72 11.92 3.12
CA ALA A 60 4.81 13.34 2.81
C ALA A 60 3.44 14.02 2.75
N PHE A 61 2.40 13.30 2.29
CA PHE A 61 1.02 13.77 2.39
C PHE A 61 0.54 13.61 3.83
N THR A 62 0.19 14.74 4.44
CA THR A 62 -0.27 14.81 5.84
C THR A 62 -1.64 15.49 5.90
N TYR A 63 -2.50 14.95 6.76
CA TYR A 63 -3.81 15.52 7.09
C TYR A 63 -3.71 16.88 7.78
N GLU A 64 -2.56 17.27 8.33
CA GLU A 64 -2.36 18.55 9.05
C GLU A 64 -2.66 19.78 8.19
N LYS A 65 -2.47 19.69 6.87
CA LYS A 65 -2.67 20.79 5.93
C LYS A 65 -4.05 20.78 5.27
N VAL A 66 -4.92 19.83 5.64
CA VAL A 66 -6.22 19.64 5.00
C VAL A 66 -7.27 20.46 5.74
N ASP A 67 -8.04 21.28 5.01
CA ASP A 67 -9.26 21.87 5.59
C ASP A 67 -10.32 20.78 5.73
N HIS A 68 -10.46 20.26 6.96
CA HIS A 68 -11.40 19.19 7.26
C HIS A 68 -12.87 19.61 7.25
N LYS A 69 -13.16 20.92 7.26
CA LYS A 69 -14.53 21.44 7.16
C LYS A 69 -15.02 21.41 5.73
N ASP A 70 -14.12 21.63 4.76
CA ASP A 70 -14.41 21.43 3.35
C ASP A 70 -14.47 19.94 3.01
N THR A 71 -15.64 19.49 2.56
CA THR A 71 -15.85 18.09 2.23
C THR A 71 -15.06 17.66 0.99
N GLY A 72 -14.84 18.58 0.03
CA GLY A 72 -14.03 18.29 -1.16
C GLY A 72 -12.58 18.00 -0.80
N SER A 73 -11.96 18.89 -0.03
CA SER A 73 -10.58 18.76 0.46
C SER A 73 -10.39 17.50 1.30
N ARG A 74 -11.36 17.19 2.17
CA ARG A 74 -11.34 15.97 3.00
C ARG A 74 -11.40 14.69 2.16
N ILE A 75 -12.33 14.60 1.21
CA ILE A 75 -12.46 13.45 0.32
C ILE A 75 -11.18 13.27 -0.50
N LEU A 76 -10.64 14.36 -1.05
CA LEU A 76 -9.41 14.30 -1.83
C LEU A 76 -8.23 13.77 -1.00
N ALA A 77 -8.09 14.21 0.26
CA ALA A 77 -7.05 13.69 1.15
C ALA A 77 -7.19 12.18 1.41
N HIS A 78 -8.41 11.67 1.64
CA HIS A 78 -8.64 10.24 1.79
C HIS A 78 -8.36 9.47 0.48
N ILE A 79 -8.75 10.01 -0.68
CA ILE A 79 -8.48 9.37 -1.97
C ILE A 79 -6.97 9.32 -2.23
N THR A 80 -6.24 10.42 -2.05
CA THR A 80 -4.81 10.48 -2.32
C THR A 80 -4.01 9.53 -1.43
N THR A 81 -4.23 9.57 -0.11
CA THR A 81 -3.59 8.63 0.83
C THR A 81 -4.01 7.20 0.53
N GLY A 82 -5.29 6.96 0.19
CA GLY A 82 -5.79 5.64 -0.15
C GLY A 82 -5.16 5.05 -1.41
N LEU A 83 -4.98 5.85 -2.46
CA LEU A 83 -4.30 5.44 -3.68
C LEU A 83 -2.82 5.10 -3.44
N LEU A 84 -2.14 5.91 -2.62
CA LEU A 84 -0.74 5.65 -2.25
C LEU A 84 -0.62 4.37 -1.43
N MET A 85 -1.52 4.16 -0.46
CA MET A 85 -1.57 2.92 0.32
C MET A 85 -1.91 1.69 -0.53
N LEU A 86 -2.84 1.81 -1.47
CA LEU A 86 -3.14 0.74 -2.43
C LEU A 86 -1.90 0.40 -3.27
N LEU A 87 -1.18 1.42 -3.77
CA LEU A 87 0.05 1.24 -4.52
C LEU A 87 1.16 0.58 -3.69
N ILE A 88 1.30 0.95 -2.40
CA ILE A 88 2.18 0.27 -1.46
C ILE A 88 1.79 -1.21 -1.37
N GLY A 89 0.52 -1.52 -1.08
CA GLY A 89 0.04 -2.89 -0.93
C GLY A 89 0.29 -3.76 -2.17
N ILE A 90 -0.10 -3.28 -3.36
CA ILE A 90 0.13 -3.97 -4.63
C ILE A 90 1.63 -4.22 -4.88
N SER A 91 2.48 -3.22 -4.57
CA SER A 91 3.93 -3.35 -4.73
C SER A 91 4.51 -4.40 -3.77
N LEU A 92 4.00 -4.48 -2.54
CA LEU A 92 4.41 -5.49 -1.56
C LEU A 92 3.94 -6.90 -1.95
N GLU A 93 2.73 -7.06 -2.50
CA GLU A 93 2.24 -8.33 -3.05
C GLU A 93 3.13 -8.82 -4.19
N MET A 94 3.42 -7.95 -5.17
CA MET A 94 4.35 -8.24 -6.25
C MET A 94 5.73 -8.61 -5.71
N THR A 95 6.23 -7.87 -4.72
CA THR A 95 7.52 -8.15 -4.07
C THR A 95 7.56 -9.55 -3.46
N ALA A 96 6.50 -9.93 -2.72
CA ALA A 96 6.39 -11.27 -2.12
C ALA A 96 6.41 -12.37 -3.19
N ILE A 97 5.63 -12.21 -4.26
CA ILE A 97 5.53 -13.21 -5.34
C ILE A 97 6.85 -13.32 -6.12
N LEU A 98 7.48 -12.20 -6.48
CA LEU A 98 8.75 -12.19 -7.20
C LEU A 98 9.90 -12.76 -6.34
N ALA A 99 9.90 -12.49 -5.04
CA ALA A 99 10.87 -13.08 -4.12
C ALA A 99 10.75 -14.62 -4.10
N VAL A 100 9.53 -15.17 -4.13
CA VAL A 100 9.31 -16.62 -4.22
C VAL A 100 9.92 -17.22 -5.49
N VAL A 101 9.84 -16.52 -6.63
CA VAL A 101 10.45 -16.97 -7.90
C VAL A 101 11.98 -16.99 -7.81
N LEU A 102 12.57 -16.03 -7.12
CA LEU A 102 14.04 -15.87 -7.06
C LEU A 102 14.70 -16.76 -6.01
N ILE A 103 14.15 -16.81 -4.81
CA ILE A 103 14.79 -17.42 -3.63
C ILE A 103 13.90 -18.42 -2.90
N GLY A 104 12.70 -18.72 -3.43
CA GLY A 104 11.73 -19.60 -2.80
C GLY A 104 10.96 -18.93 -1.66
N ASN A 105 10.13 -19.72 -0.97
CA ASN A 105 9.28 -19.20 0.10
C ASN A 105 10.10 -18.86 1.36
N PHE A 106 10.20 -17.58 1.68
CA PHE A 106 10.89 -17.09 2.87
C PHE A 106 9.94 -16.33 3.80
N HIS A 107 9.41 -17.03 4.80
CA HIS A 107 8.35 -16.52 5.68
C HIS A 107 8.73 -15.24 6.44
N VAL A 108 9.98 -15.10 6.87
CA VAL A 108 10.44 -13.91 7.60
C VAL A 108 10.42 -12.67 6.70
N PHE A 109 10.79 -12.83 5.42
CA PHE A 109 10.69 -11.75 4.46
C PHE A 109 9.22 -11.35 4.22
N ASN A 110 8.33 -12.31 4.00
CA ASN A 110 6.90 -12.04 3.85
C ASN A 110 6.30 -11.33 5.08
N LEU A 111 6.70 -11.75 6.30
CA LEU A 111 6.30 -11.08 7.54
C LEU A 111 6.77 -9.62 7.57
N SER A 112 7.99 -9.32 7.10
CA SER A 112 8.50 -7.96 7.06
C SER A 112 7.68 -7.05 6.13
N LEU A 113 7.17 -7.57 5.01
CA LEU A 113 6.30 -6.83 4.09
C LEU A 113 4.94 -6.54 4.74
N VAL A 114 4.38 -7.53 5.45
CA VAL A 114 3.14 -7.35 6.22
C VAL A 114 3.31 -6.28 7.30
N ILE A 115 4.41 -6.32 8.05
CA ILE A 115 4.72 -5.31 9.08
C ILE A 115 4.81 -3.92 8.46
N LEU A 116 5.48 -3.78 7.31
CA LEU A 116 5.58 -2.51 6.60
C LEU A 116 4.21 -1.96 6.20
N TYR A 117 3.34 -2.81 5.64
CA TYR A 117 1.99 -2.40 5.27
C TYR A 117 1.15 -1.99 6.50
N LEU A 118 1.21 -2.76 7.59
CA LEU A 118 0.54 -2.43 8.84
C LEU A 118 1.07 -1.10 9.43
N ALA A 119 2.37 -0.83 9.32
CA ALA A 119 2.94 0.43 9.75
C ALA A 119 2.40 1.61 8.91
N SER A 120 2.22 1.45 7.60
CA SER A 120 1.58 2.46 6.75
C SER A 120 0.13 2.74 7.15
N VAL A 121 -0.66 1.70 7.46
CA VAL A 121 -2.03 1.84 7.98
C VAL A 121 -2.03 2.58 9.32
N LEU A 122 -1.18 2.18 10.26
CA LEU A 122 -1.10 2.81 11.57
C LEU A 122 -0.65 4.27 11.47
N TYR A 123 0.31 4.57 10.58
CA TYR A 123 0.75 5.94 10.31
C TYR A 123 -0.41 6.80 9.82
N ASP A 124 -1.21 6.30 8.89
CA ASP A 124 -2.36 7.02 8.33
C ASP A 124 -3.39 7.39 9.42
N PHE A 125 -3.68 6.48 10.35
CA PHE A 125 -4.52 6.79 11.52
C PHE A 125 -3.87 7.76 12.50
N TRP A 126 -2.56 7.61 12.75
CA TRP A 126 -1.82 8.48 13.64
C TRP A 126 -1.73 9.90 13.08
N ASP A 127 -1.51 10.04 11.78
CA ASP A 127 -1.43 11.31 11.06
C ASP A 127 -2.77 12.07 11.14
N LEU A 128 -3.87 11.36 10.93
CA LEU A 128 -5.22 11.91 11.12
C LEU A 128 -5.49 12.33 12.57
N LYS A 129 -4.93 11.60 13.54
CA LYS A 129 -5.08 11.93 14.96
C LYS A 129 -4.30 13.17 15.36
N ARG A 130 -3.09 13.36 14.83
CA ARG A 130 -2.24 14.51 15.17
C ARG A 130 -2.63 15.80 14.46
N SER A 131 -3.40 15.74 13.38
CA SER A 131 -3.82 16.94 12.63
C SER A 131 -4.83 17.83 13.36
N ASN A 132 -5.05 17.63 14.67
CA ASN A 132 -5.89 18.46 15.56
C ASN A 132 -7.27 18.78 14.97
N ILE A 133 -7.94 17.76 14.41
CA ILE A 133 -9.31 17.82 13.89
C ILE A 133 -10.37 17.73 14.97
#